data_AF-A0A7W8PH16-F1
#
_entry.id   AF-A0A7W8PH16-F1
#
_cell.length_a   1.000
_cell.length_b   1.000
_cell.length_c   1.000
_cell.angle_alpha   90.00
_cell.angle_beta   90.00
_cell.angle_gamma   90.00
#
_symmetry.space_group_name_H-M   'P 1'
#
loop_
_entity.id
_entity.type
_entity.pdbx_description
1 polymer ?
#
loop_
_entity_poly.entity_id
_entity_poly.type
_entity_poly.pdbx_seq_one_letter_code
_entity_poly.pdbx_strand_id
1 'polypeptide(L)' 'MHRFPVAECAPLLSVTLADQVRAEAIRRGGEWKARADECAARAVKWYGRRPCKGEDLRIVFGEVFRAERT' A
#
# COMPACT_ATOMS: atom_id res chain seq x y z
N MET A 1 -8.69 2.52 -31.50
CA MET A 1 -7.38 1.91 -31.15
C MET A 1 -6.98 2.44 -29.78
N HIS A 2 -6.91 1.57 -28.77
CA HIS A 2 -6.57 1.94 -27.39
C HIS A 2 -5.10 2.32 -27.26
N ARG A 3 -4.82 3.49 -26.72
CA ARG A 3 -3.52 3.81 -26.10
C ARG A 3 -3.80 4.50 -24.76
N PHE A 4 -3.99 3.69 -23.74
CA PHE A 4 -3.73 4.14 -22.37
C PHE A 4 -2.22 4.41 -22.28
N PRO A 5 -1.78 5.57 -21.77
CA PRO A 5 -0.37 5.75 -21.47
C PRO A 5 0.01 4.72 -20.41
N VAL A 6 0.84 3.76 -20.81
CA VAL A 6 1.58 2.88 -19.90
C VAL A 6 2.30 3.81 -18.95
N ALA A 7 1.88 3.79 -17.69
CA ALA A 7 2.53 4.52 -16.62
C ALA A 7 4.03 4.23 -16.68
N GLU A 8 4.81 5.26 -17.01
CA GLU A 8 6.26 5.21 -16.98
C GLU A 8 6.69 4.74 -15.60
N CYS A 9 7.19 3.51 -15.54
CA CYS A 9 7.92 2.97 -14.39
C CYS A 9 9.13 3.85 -14.14
N ALA A 10 8.98 4.86 -13.28
CA ALA A 10 10.11 5.59 -12.73
C ALA A 10 10.98 4.60 -11.92
N PRO A 11 12.31 4.57 -12.15
CA PRO A 11 13.18 3.50 -11.65
C PRO A 11 13.56 3.71 -10.18
N LEU A 12 13.47 2.63 -9.39
CA LEU A 12 14.29 2.33 -8.20
C LEU A 12 14.17 3.24 -6.95
N LEU A 13 13.01 3.82 -6.66
CA LEU A 13 12.70 4.13 -5.26
C LEU A 13 12.52 2.78 -4.55
N SER A 14 13.37 2.50 -3.55
CA SER A 14 13.23 1.29 -2.73
C SER A 14 11.79 1.23 -2.23
N VAL A 15 11.00 0.30 -2.80
CA VAL A 15 9.56 0.21 -2.52
C VAL A 15 9.42 0.13 -1.01
N THR A 16 8.86 1.16 -0.38
CA THR A 16 8.73 1.17 1.07
C THR A 16 7.46 0.45 1.47
N LEU A 17 7.34 0.10 2.76
CA LEU A 17 6.10 -0.50 3.26
C LEU A 17 4.89 0.41 3.00
N ALA A 18 5.08 1.73 3.10
CA ALA A 18 4.04 2.71 2.76
C ALA A 18 3.61 2.62 1.29
N ASP A 19 4.55 2.46 0.36
CA ASP A 19 4.22 2.30 -1.07
C ASP A 19 3.49 1.00 -1.34
N GLN A 20 3.87 -0.10 -0.67
CA GLN A 20 3.16 -1.38 -0.79
C GLN A 20 1.72 -1.27 -0.29
N VAL A 21 1.52 -0.60 0.85
CA VAL A 21 0.20 -0.39 1.45
C VAL A 21 -0.65 0.56 0.60
N ARG A 22 -0.08 1.65 0.08
CA ARG A 22 -0.79 2.54 -0.86
C ARG A 22 -1.23 1.79 -2.11
N ALA A 23 -0.33 1.01 -2.71
CA ALA A 23 -0.65 0.23 -3.91
C ALA A 23 -1.78 -0.77 -3.65
N GLU A 24 -1.77 -1.44 -2.50
CA GLU A 24 -2.82 -2.37 -2.11
C GLU A 24 -4.15 -1.65 -1.80
N ALA A 25 -4.10 -0.49 -1.14
CA ALA A 25 -5.27 0.33 -0.85
C ALA A 25 -5.93 0.86 -2.14
N ILE A 26 -5.13 1.33 -3.09
CA ILE A 26 -5.58 1.75 -4.42
C ILE A 26 -6.18 0.56 -5.18
N ARG A 27 -5.57 -0.63 -5.11
CA ARG A 27 -6.07 -1.86 -5.75
C ARG A 27 -7.42 -2.28 -5.18
N ARG A 28 -7.63 -2.14 -3.86
CA ARG A 28 -8.92 -2.42 -3.20
C ARG A 28 -10.00 -1.40 -3.55
N GLY A 29 -9.62 -0.16 -3.84
CA GLY A 29 -10.55 0.89 -4.24
C GLY A 29 -11.50 1.31 -3.10
N GLY A 30 -12.53 2.10 -3.46
CA GLY A 30 -13.51 2.58 -2.49
C GLY A 30 -12.91 3.45 -1.38
N GLU A 31 -13.33 3.20 -0.14
CA GLU A 31 -12.85 3.89 1.06
C GLU A 31 -11.32 3.75 1.26
N TRP A 32 -10.75 2.60 0.90
CA TRP A 32 -9.33 2.32 1.05
C TRP A 32 -8.47 3.22 0.18
N LYS A 33 -8.95 3.56 -1.02
CA LYS A 33 -8.24 4.51 -1.90
C LYS A 33 -8.17 5.90 -1.27
N ALA A 34 -9.23 6.34 -0.59
CA ALA A 34 -9.25 7.63 0.11
C ALA A 34 -8.38 7.61 1.38
N ARG A 35 -8.30 6.44 2.04
CA ARG A 35 -7.52 6.24 3.29
C ARG A 35 -6.13 5.66 3.04
N ALA A 36 -5.67 5.61 1.79
CA ALA A 36 -4.41 4.98 1.40
C ALA A 36 -3.21 5.59 2.14
N ASP A 37 -3.19 6.92 2.29
CA ASP A 37 -2.17 7.65 3.03
C ASP A 37 -2.23 7.40 4.54
N GLU A 38 -3.43 7.33 5.12
CA GLU A 38 -3.64 6.98 6.53
C GLU A 38 -3.16 5.55 6.83
N CYS A 39 -3.55 4.60 5.98
CA CYS A 39 -3.12 3.21 6.06
C CYS A 39 -1.60 3.09 5.96
N ALA A 40 -0.98 3.81 5.02
CA ALA A 40 0.47 3.81 4.84
C ALA A 40 1.22 4.42 6.02
N ALA A 41 0.74 5.55 6.55
CA ALA A 41 1.32 6.16 7.75
C ALA A 41 1.21 5.23 8.97
N ARG A 42 0.07 4.53 9.11
CA ARG A 42 -0.16 3.55 10.18
C ARG A 42 0.76 2.34 10.05
N ALA A 43 0.90 1.79 8.85
CA ALA A 43 1.82 0.69 8.58
C ALA A 43 3.26 1.05 8.94
N VAL A 44 3.72 2.25 8.55
CA VAL A 44 5.06 2.73 8.89
C VAL A 44 5.22 2.95 10.39
N LYS A 45 4.17 3.41 11.08
CA LYS A 45 4.19 3.59 12.54
C LYS A 45 4.27 2.26 13.28
N TRP A 46 3.58 1.22 12.80
CA TRP A 46 3.50 -0.07 13.48
C TRP A 46 4.67 -1.00 13.15
N TYR A 47 5.12 -1.01 11.89
CA TYR A 47 6.09 -1.98 11.36
C TYR A 47 7.38 -1.34 10.84
N GLY A 48 7.46 -0.01 10.82
CA GLY A 48 8.62 0.73 10.32
C GLY A 48 8.60 0.96 8.81
N ARG A 49 9.69 1.52 8.28
CA ARG A 49 9.80 1.91 6.86
C ARG A 49 10.28 0.80 5.92
N ARG A 50 10.79 -0.31 6.46
CA ARG A 50 11.36 -1.39 5.65
C ARG A 50 10.25 -2.12 4.89
N PRO A 51 10.42 -2.41 3.58
CA PRO A 51 9.46 -3.24 2.86
C PRO A 51 9.34 -4.61 3.51
N CYS A 52 8.09 -5.04 3.66
CA CYS A 52 7.78 -6.41 4.01
C CYS A 52 7.68 -7.26 2.74
N LYS A 53 7.95 -8.56 2.87
CA LYS A 53 7.88 -9.51 1.76
C LYS A 53 7.10 -10.74 2.20
N GLY A 54 6.51 -11.44 1.23
CA GLY A 54 5.86 -12.73 1.48
C GLY A 54 4.72 -12.64 2.49
N GLU A 55 4.79 -13.47 3.53
CA GLU A 55 3.74 -13.64 4.54
C GLU A 55 3.59 -12.42 5.45
N ASP A 56 4.69 -11.80 5.88
CA ASP A 56 4.68 -10.57 6.69
C ASP A 56 3.86 -9.46 6.04
N LEU A 57 3.98 -9.31 4.71
CA LEU A 57 3.23 -8.28 3.99
C LEU A 57 1.72 -8.54 4.03
N ARG A 58 1.30 -9.80 3.96
CA ARG A 58 -0.13 -10.18 4.06
C ARG A 58 -0.66 -9.92 5.46
N ILE A 59 0.14 -10.18 6.50
CA ILE A 59 -0.21 -9.88 7.89
C ILE A 59 -0.35 -8.38 8.08
N VAL A 60 0.62 -7.57 7.62
CA VAL A 60 0.56 -6.11 7.71
C VAL A 60 -0.68 -5.56 7.02
N PHE A 61 -0.99 -6.04 5.81
CA PHE A 61 -2.22 -5.65 5.12
C PHE A 61 -3.47 -6.06 5.91
N GLY A 62 -3.49 -7.28 6.46
CA GLY A 62 -4.56 -7.73 7.34
C GLY A 62 -4.79 -6.78 8.50
N GLU A 63 -3.74 -6.48 9.26
CA GLU A 63 -3.82 -5.62 10.45
C GLU A 63 -4.18 -4.17 10.11
N VAL A 64 -3.55 -3.58 9.08
CA VAL A 64 -3.77 -2.18 8.69
C VAL A 64 -5.18 -1.97 8.12
N PHE A 65 -5.66 -2.88 7.27
CA PHE A 65 -6.99 -2.76 6.66
C PHE A 65 -8.12 -3.34 7.54
N ARG A 66 -7.82 -4.12 8.59
CA ARG A 66 -8.86 -4.60 9.53
C ARG A 66 -9.10 -3.61 10.67
N ALA A 67 -8.07 -2.84 11.05
CA ALA A 67 -8.16 -1.82 12.09
C ALA A 67 -9.02 -0.59 11.73
N GLU A 68 -9.51 -0.45 10.49
CA GLU A 68 -10.45 0.63 10.11
C GLU A 68 -11.92 0.19 10.06
N ARG A 69 -12.22 -1.09 10.33
CA ARG A 69 -13.59 -1.63 10.37
C ARG A 69 -14.17 -1.74 11.79
N THR A 70 -13.55 -1.11 12.79
CA THR A 70 -14.04 -1.01 14.17
C THR A 70 -14.14 0.45 14.54
#